data_AF-A0A9P5XWU9-F1
#
_entry.id   AF-A0A9P5XWU9-F1
#
_cell.length_a   1.000
_cell.length_b   1.000
_cell.length_c   1.000
_cell.angle_alpha   90.00
_cell.angle_beta   90.00
_cell.angle_gamma   90.00
#
_symmetry.space_group_name_H-M   'P 1'
#
loop_
_entity.id
_entity.type
_entity.pdbx_description
1 polymer ?
#
loop_
_entity_poly.entity_id
_entity_poly.type
_entity_poly.pdbx_seq_one_letter_code
_entity_poly.pdbx_strand_id
1 'polypeptide(L)'
;MQSTTVGASDADITFKSFDDVLFNIHRKNLEVATGALLPSDVAIQVNGPTVSLNELSETLEFMFQFIYPMLQPDIASLPFKVLEPLAEAVEKYRVFPAMVICKINMRKFLHEHVDEVVRYAARHGYTDIVDEAAPLLLTIPLKEVLLRLPTILIVPWALYYSAWDQALCLARSLLKISDMEKLRKSHCGGFGSTDYRCPIDEIICGVLLALNSVGTLQNLASVNTTGFLCCREVDSCLDKWREAVEAELEVEDEQSVALSESSIILELMFQFIYPMHQPDVPLIPFETLAPLTEAVEKYEVFPASPICKIYMRKSLPERVQEIMGLCREAPISRYRDGSCATSLAGATERSFLPLRISPFCRTSTLQQSALFNSSDADVVFRSADNVLFNIHRKNLEVATGAFPPSNFSTQGESVALSESSTTLELMFQYIYPMPQPEAPSLPFETLAPLAEAV
;
A
#
# COMPACT_ATOMS: atom_id res chain seq x y z
N MET A 1 -10.50 13.16 -36.05
CA MET A 1 -9.10 13.18 -36.57
C MET A 1 -8.40 11.92 -36.06
N GLN A 2 -7.30 11.45 -36.66
CA GLN A 2 -6.51 10.34 -36.07
C GLN A 2 -5.40 10.90 -35.19
N SER A 3 -5.03 10.19 -34.13
CA SER A 3 -3.85 10.52 -33.32
C SER A 3 -2.58 10.50 -34.19
N THR A 4 -1.66 11.41 -33.89
CA THR A 4 -0.38 11.56 -34.61
C THR A 4 0.77 10.78 -34.00
N THR A 5 0.68 10.38 -32.71
CA THR A 5 1.79 9.74 -31.99
C THR A 5 1.47 8.29 -31.63
N VAL A 6 0.20 7.96 -31.38
CA VAL A 6 -0.25 6.60 -31.04
C VAL A 6 -1.29 6.10 -32.02
N GLY A 7 -0.88 5.19 -32.90
CA GLY A 7 -1.77 4.54 -33.85
C GLY A 7 -1.03 3.61 -34.79
N ALA A 8 -1.56 2.41 -34.98
CA ALA A 8 -1.02 1.45 -35.93
C ALA A 8 -2.07 1.11 -37.00
N SER A 9 -1.65 1.00 -38.27
CA SER A 9 -2.56 0.68 -39.38
C SER A 9 -3.09 -0.76 -39.34
N ASP A 10 -2.38 -1.64 -38.65
CA ASP A 10 -2.67 -3.05 -38.43
C ASP A 10 -3.35 -3.34 -37.08
N ALA A 11 -3.71 -2.29 -36.33
CA ALA A 11 -4.46 -2.43 -35.08
C ALA A 11 -5.87 -2.99 -35.29
N ASP A 12 -6.35 -3.74 -34.30
CA ASP A 12 -7.60 -4.48 -34.32
C ASP A 12 -8.73 -3.81 -33.50
N ILE A 13 -8.42 -2.75 -32.74
CA ILE A 13 -9.39 -1.96 -31.97
C ILE A 13 -9.19 -0.48 -32.26
N THR A 14 -10.30 0.25 -32.42
CA THR A 14 -10.30 1.71 -32.48
C THR A 14 -10.94 2.28 -31.22
N PHE A 15 -10.26 3.17 -30.50
CA PHE A 15 -10.86 3.99 -29.47
C PHE A 15 -11.17 5.37 -30.03
N LYS A 16 -12.22 5.99 -29.51
CA LYS A 16 -12.62 7.36 -29.82
C LYS A 16 -12.63 8.17 -28.53
N SER A 17 -11.87 9.26 -28.48
CA SER A 17 -11.86 10.20 -27.36
C SER A 17 -13.15 11.02 -27.28
N PHE A 18 -13.32 11.74 -26.17
CA PHE A 18 -14.42 12.68 -25.98
C PHE A 18 -14.46 13.79 -27.03
N ASP A 19 -13.29 14.26 -27.49
CA ASP A 19 -13.09 15.27 -28.53
C ASP A 19 -12.93 14.68 -29.95
N ASP A 20 -13.51 13.50 -30.20
CA ASP A 20 -13.63 12.86 -31.52
C ASP A 20 -12.28 12.52 -32.23
N VAL A 21 -11.22 12.30 -31.45
CA VAL A 21 -9.93 11.77 -31.94
C VAL A 21 -9.94 10.25 -31.88
N LEU A 22 -9.47 9.60 -32.95
CA LEU A 22 -9.44 8.15 -33.09
C LEU A 22 -8.03 7.61 -32.81
N PHE A 23 -7.97 6.52 -32.05
CA PHE A 23 -6.78 5.81 -31.63
C PHE A 23 -6.87 4.35 -32.04
N ASN A 24 -5.95 3.90 -32.90
CA ASN A 24 -5.92 2.53 -33.39
C ASN A 24 -4.89 1.73 -32.59
N ILE A 25 -5.38 0.86 -31.69
CA ILE A 25 -4.59 0.20 -30.64
C ILE A 25 -4.68 -1.32 -30.79
N HIS A 26 -3.54 -2.00 -30.60
CA HIS A 26 -3.50 -3.47 -30.60
C HIS A 26 -4.09 -4.04 -29.30
N ARG A 27 -5.09 -4.93 -29.42
CA ARG A 27 -5.70 -5.66 -28.30
C ARG A 27 -4.66 -6.39 -27.45
N LYS A 28 -3.67 -7.02 -28.09
CA LYS A 28 -2.61 -7.75 -27.37
C LYS A 28 -1.84 -6.86 -26.39
N ASN A 29 -1.66 -5.57 -26.71
CA ASN A 29 -1.00 -4.62 -25.83
C ASN A 29 -1.89 -4.26 -24.63
N LEU A 30 -3.19 -4.13 -24.86
CA LEU A 30 -4.16 -3.88 -23.80
C LEU A 30 -4.26 -5.05 -22.82
N GLU A 31 -4.23 -6.28 -23.31
CA GLU A 31 -4.30 -7.50 -22.49
C GLU A 31 -3.14 -7.63 -21.50
N VAL A 32 -1.96 -7.13 -21.87
CA VAL A 32 -0.76 -7.24 -21.01
C VAL A 32 -0.52 -6.00 -20.15
N ALA A 33 -1.08 -4.84 -20.52
CA ALA A 33 -0.80 -3.57 -19.85
C ALA A 33 -1.99 -3.04 -19.03
N THR A 34 -3.21 -3.52 -19.26
CA THR A 34 -4.43 -2.96 -18.65
C THR A 34 -5.29 -4.02 -17.96
N GLY A 35 -5.96 -3.63 -16.87
CA GLY A 35 -6.88 -4.50 -16.14
C GLY A 35 -8.37 -4.25 -16.40
N ALA A 36 -8.73 -3.11 -17.02
CA ALA A 36 -10.14 -2.70 -17.14
C ALA A 36 -10.52 -2.02 -18.47
N LEU A 37 -9.63 -1.98 -19.47
CA LEU A 37 -9.90 -1.31 -20.75
C LEU A 37 -10.54 -2.23 -21.81
N LEU A 38 -10.45 -3.55 -21.65
CA LEU A 38 -11.04 -4.50 -22.58
C LEU A 38 -12.55 -4.67 -22.27
N PRO A 39 -13.45 -4.38 -23.23
CA PRO A 39 -14.85 -4.71 -23.07
C PRO A 39 -14.97 -6.23 -22.91
N SER A 40 -15.75 -6.70 -21.93
CA SER A 40 -16.24 -8.09 -21.98
C SER A 40 -16.89 -8.32 -23.35
N ASP A 41 -16.71 -9.51 -23.92
CA ASP A 41 -17.03 -9.91 -25.32
C ASP A 41 -18.46 -9.57 -25.83
N VAL A 42 -19.30 -8.99 -24.99
CA VAL A 42 -20.71 -8.64 -25.21
C VAL A 42 -20.89 -7.30 -25.95
N ALA A 43 -19.89 -6.40 -25.99
CA ALA A 43 -20.02 -5.07 -26.62
C ALA A 43 -19.59 -5.01 -28.10
N ILE A 44 -19.17 -6.13 -28.71
CA ILE A 44 -18.83 -6.19 -30.14
C ILE A 44 -20.10 -6.45 -30.95
N GLN A 45 -21.03 -5.49 -30.98
CA GLN A 45 -22.13 -5.51 -31.92
C GLN A 45 -21.78 -4.75 -33.20
N VAL A 46 -21.69 -5.51 -34.29
CA VAL A 46 -22.18 -5.23 -35.65
C VAL A 46 -22.29 -3.73 -36.00
N ASN A 47 -21.15 -3.04 -36.10
CA ASN A 47 -20.85 -1.93 -37.03
C ASN A 47 -19.56 -1.19 -36.57
N GLY A 48 -18.40 -1.83 -36.78
CA GLY A 48 -17.07 -1.24 -36.55
C GLY A 48 -16.65 -1.22 -35.07
N PRO A 49 -15.44 -1.72 -34.70
CA PRO A 49 -15.01 -1.84 -33.30
C PRO A 49 -14.51 -0.50 -32.75
N THR A 50 -15.33 0.55 -32.82
CA THR A 50 -14.99 1.86 -32.22
C THR A 50 -15.55 1.96 -30.81
N VAL A 51 -14.67 1.94 -29.81
CA VAL A 51 -15.02 2.11 -28.39
C VAL A 51 -14.88 3.57 -28.00
N SER A 52 -15.97 4.22 -27.58
CA SER A 52 -15.93 5.61 -27.13
C SER A 52 -15.51 5.71 -25.66
N LEU A 53 -14.55 6.59 -25.37
CA LEU A 53 -14.02 6.89 -24.04
C LEU A 53 -14.41 8.32 -23.64
N ASN A 54 -14.45 8.61 -22.34
CA ASN A 54 -14.90 9.90 -21.81
C ASN A 54 -13.74 10.89 -21.62
N GLU A 55 -12.52 10.44 -21.85
CA GLU A 55 -11.29 11.17 -21.66
C GLU A 55 -10.97 11.98 -22.93
N LEU A 56 -10.31 13.12 -22.74
CA LEU A 56 -9.82 13.95 -23.83
C LEU A 56 -8.68 13.24 -24.57
N SER A 57 -8.49 13.58 -25.85
CA SER A 57 -7.41 13.03 -26.65
C SER A 57 -6.02 13.23 -26.02
N GLU A 58 -5.76 14.39 -25.40
CA GLU A 58 -4.50 14.69 -24.68
C GLU A 58 -4.22 13.66 -23.58
N THR A 59 -5.22 13.29 -22.77
CA THR A 59 -5.09 12.26 -21.73
C THR A 59 -4.84 10.88 -22.33
N LEU A 60 -5.61 10.51 -23.35
CA LEU A 60 -5.49 9.21 -24.01
C LEU A 60 -4.16 9.05 -24.75
N GLU A 61 -3.59 10.13 -25.28
CA GLU A 61 -2.29 10.12 -25.95
C GLU A 61 -1.19 9.64 -24.99
N PHE A 62 -1.13 10.18 -23.77
CA PHE A 62 -0.17 9.74 -22.75
C PHE A 62 -0.50 8.32 -22.29
N MET A 63 -1.76 8.05 -21.97
CA MET A 63 -2.19 6.73 -21.48
C MET A 63 -1.85 5.60 -22.46
N PHE A 64 -2.07 5.80 -23.76
CA PHE A 64 -1.76 4.80 -24.78
C PHE A 64 -0.25 4.66 -25.06
N GLN A 65 0.57 5.68 -24.81
CA GLN A 65 2.03 5.53 -24.87
C GLN A 65 2.53 4.54 -23.81
N PHE A 66 1.95 4.55 -22.61
CA PHE A 66 2.28 3.57 -21.54
C PHE A 66 1.93 2.12 -21.88
N ILE A 67 1.05 1.91 -22.85
CA ILE A 67 0.57 0.58 -23.27
C ILE A 67 1.50 -0.06 -24.32
N TYR A 68 2.26 0.74 -25.06
CA TYR A 68 3.17 0.22 -26.09
C TYR A 68 4.58 -0.01 -25.53
N PRO A 69 5.33 -1.00 -26.06
CA PRO A 69 6.74 -1.21 -25.73
C PRO A 69 7.60 -0.13 -26.38
N MET A 70 7.50 1.07 -25.83
CA MET A 70 8.30 2.21 -26.19
C MET A 70 8.85 2.86 -24.93
N LEU A 71 9.76 3.81 -25.11
CA LEU A 71 10.20 4.65 -23.99
C LEU A 71 8.98 5.33 -23.39
N GLN A 72 8.83 5.18 -22.07
CA GLN A 72 7.73 5.76 -21.34
C GLN A 72 7.73 7.28 -21.50
N PRO A 73 6.56 7.92 -21.66
CA PRO A 73 6.51 9.36 -21.84
C PRO A 73 7.01 10.06 -20.57
N ASP A 74 7.76 11.16 -20.75
CA ASP A 74 8.14 12.00 -19.62
C ASP A 74 6.92 12.78 -19.13
N ILE A 75 6.34 12.32 -18.02
CA ILE A 75 5.23 13.00 -17.35
C ILE A 75 5.66 13.87 -16.18
N ALA A 76 6.96 13.92 -15.85
CA ALA A 76 7.44 14.60 -14.65
C ALA A 76 7.35 16.13 -14.74
N SER A 77 7.32 16.66 -15.96
CA SER A 77 7.20 18.09 -16.25
C SER A 77 5.79 18.53 -16.64
N LEU A 78 4.80 17.61 -16.61
CA LEU A 78 3.43 17.96 -16.98
C LEU A 78 2.79 18.90 -15.95
N PRO A 79 2.02 19.90 -16.42
CA PRO A 79 1.23 20.72 -15.51
C PRO A 79 0.14 19.87 -14.84
N PHE A 80 -0.20 20.22 -13.59
CA PHE A 80 -1.19 19.49 -12.80
C PHE A 80 -2.53 19.26 -13.52
N LYS A 81 -3.01 20.27 -14.25
CA LYS A 81 -4.20 20.22 -15.12
C LYS A 81 -4.23 19.02 -16.08
N VAL A 82 -3.07 18.58 -16.56
CA VAL A 82 -2.94 17.46 -17.51
C VAL A 82 -2.65 16.16 -16.76
N LEU A 83 -1.84 16.24 -15.70
CA LEU A 83 -1.48 15.08 -14.88
C LEU A 83 -2.67 14.50 -14.10
N GLU A 84 -3.54 15.32 -13.51
CA GLU A 84 -4.69 14.84 -12.73
C GLU A 84 -5.66 13.98 -13.58
N PRO A 85 -6.14 14.44 -14.76
CA PRO A 85 -6.96 13.60 -15.63
C PRO A 85 -6.26 12.32 -16.10
N LEU A 86 -4.95 12.40 -16.37
CA LEU A 86 -4.15 11.22 -16.72
C LEU A 86 -4.09 10.21 -15.59
N ALA A 87 -3.79 10.65 -14.37
CA ALA A 87 -3.73 9.79 -13.20
C ALA A 87 -5.09 9.13 -12.94
N GLU A 88 -6.20 9.87 -13.01
CA GLU A 88 -7.55 9.30 -12.85
C GLU A 88 -7.90 8.28 -13.94
N ALA A 89 -7.54 8.56 -15.21
CA ALA A 89 -7.78 7.62 -16.31
C ALA A 89 -6.94 6.34 -16.14
N VAL A 90 -5.67 6.48 -15.78
CA VAL A 90 -4.75 5.37 -15.53
C VAL A 90 -5.27 4.44 -14.43
N GLU A 91 -5.77 5.00 -13.33
CA GLU A 91 -6.39 4.22 -12.25
C GLU A 91 -7.68 3.54 -12.71
N LYS A 92 -8.57 4.29 -13.36
CA LYS A 92 -9.87 3.80 -13.87
C LYS A 92 -9.70 2.59 -14.79
N TYR A 93 -8.71 2.63 -15.69
CA TYR A 93 -8.47 1.58 -16.66
C TYR A 93 -7.43 0.56 -16.21
N ARG A 94 -6.85 0.76 -15.02
CA ARG A 94 -5.77 -0.04 -14.45
C ARG A 94 -4.61 -0.22 -15.43
N VAL A 95 -4.09 0.89 -15.94
CA VAL A 95 -2.92 0.90 -16.84
C VAL A 95 -1.67 0.71 -15.97
N PHE A 96 -1.35 -0.54 -15.68
CA PHE A 96 -0.35 -0.91 -14.67
C PHE A 96 1.02 -0.24 -14.84
N PRO A 97 1.57 -0.07 -16.06
CA PRO A 97 2.85 0.63 -16.25
C PRO A 97 2.84 2.11 -15.86
N ALA A 98 1.65 2.72 -15.78
CA ALA A 98 1.50 4.15 -15.53
C ALA A 98 1.09 4.48 -14.09
N MET A 99 0.44 3.55 -13.36
CA MET A 99 -0.18 3.80 -12.05
C MET A 99 0.82 4.39 -11.03
N VAL A 100 1.91 3.67 -10.79
CA VAL A 100 2.94 4.11 -9.81
C VAL A 100 3.60 5.42 -10.23
N ILE A 101 3.88 5.60 -11.53
CA ILE A 101 4.53 6.81 -12.03
C ILE A 101 3.58 8.00 -11.88
N CYS A 102 2.28 7.84 -12.16
CA CYS A 102 1.26 8.86 -11.93
C CYS A 102 1.13 9.17 -10.44
N LYS A 103 1.06 8.16 -9.57
CA LYS A 103 1.04 8.34 -8.11
C LYS A 103 2.22 9.19 -7.61
N ILE A 104 3.44 8.85 -8.02
CA ILE A 104 4.66 9.57 -7.62
C ILE A 104 4.61 11.03 -8.09
N ASN A 105 4.14 11.28 -9.32
CA ASN A 105 4.06 12.65 -9.83
C ASN A 105 2.91 13.45 -9.20
N MET A 106 1.77 12.83 -8.91
CA MET A 106 0.66 13.45 -8.16
C MET A 106 1.12 13.89 -6.77
N ARG A 107 1.92 13.05 -6.09
CA ARG A 107 2.52 13.36 -4.78
C ARG A 107 3.37 14.64 -4.79
N LYS A 108 4.07 14.95 -5.89
CA LYS A 108 4.90 16.18 -6.00
C LYS A 108 4.07 17.47 -5.92
N PHE A 109 2.78 17.42 -6.26
CA PHE A 109 1.89 18.57 -6.22
C PHE A 109 1.16 18.72 -4.89
N LEU A 110 1.49 17.91 -3.88
CA LEU A 110 0.76 17.88 -2.61
C LEU A 110 0.67 19.25 -1.92
N HIS A 111 1.72 20.07 -1.98
CA HIS A 111 1.72 21.39 -1.36
C HIS A 111 0.91 22.45 -2.13
N GLU A 112 0.82 22.32 -3.45
CA GLU A 112 0.12 23.29 -4.31
C GLU A 112 -1.37 22.93 -4.51
N HIS A 113 -1.67 21.63 -4.50
CA HIS A 113 -2.97 21.03 -4.85
C HIS A 113 -3.43 20.00 -3.80
N VAL A 114 -3.31 20.34 -2.52
CA VAL A 114 -3.58 19.41 -1.40
C VAL A 114 -4.96 18.77 -1.48
N ASP A 115 -5.99 19.54 -1.80
CA ASP A 115 -7.37 19.05 -1.82
C ASP A 115 -7.60 18.02 -2.93
N GLU A 116 -7.08 18.27 -4.13
CA GLU A 116 -7.16 17.35 -5.27
C GLU A 116 -6.33 16.08 -5.03
N VAL A 117 -5.10 16.23 -4.56
CA VAL A 117 -4.18 15.11 -4.33
C VAL A 117 -4.69 14.20 -3.21
N VAL A 118 -5.24 14.75 -2.13
CA VAL A 118 -5.86 13.95 -1.04
C VAL A 118 -7.10 13.22 -1.55
N ARG A 119 -7.94 13.86 -2.38
CA ARG A 119 -9.10 13.21 -3.00
C ARG A 119 -8.69 12.04 -3.90
N TYR A 120 -7.69 12.26 -4.75
CA TYR A 120 -7.09 11.21 -5.58
C TYR A 120 -6.57 10.06 -4.72
N ALA A 121 -5.73 10.35 -3.73
CA ALA A 121 -5.14 9.36 -2.83
C ALA A 121 -6.21 8.55 -2.07
N ALA A 122 -7.24 9.21 -1.56
CA ALA A 122 -8.34 8.56 -0.85
C ALA A 122 -9.18 7.64 -1.76
N ARG A 123 -9.41 8.04 -3.02
CA ARG A 123 -10.17 7.22 -3.99
C ARG A 123 -9.44 5.93 -4.33
N HIS A 124 -8.11 5.99 -4.43
CA HIS A 124 -7.29 4.89 -4.92
C HIS A 124 -6.49 4.17 -3.83
N GLY A 125 -6.70 4.54 -2.56
CA GLY A 125 -6.13 3.85 -1.39
C GLY A 125 -4.67 4.16 -1.07
N TYR A 126 -4.16 5.32 -1.49
CA TYR A 126 -2.78 5.75 -1.21
C TYR A 126 -2.65 6.42 0.15
N THR A 127 -2.64 5.62 1.21
CA THR A 127 -2.58 6.09 2.59
C THR A 127 -1.29 6.86 2.88
N ASP A 128 -0.18 6.49 2.25
CA ASP A 128 1.11 7.18 2.39
C ASP A 128 1.04 8.65 1.99
N ILE A 129 0.29 8.98 0.94
CA ILE A 129 0.07 10.36 0.51
C ILE A 129 -0.90 11.08 1.45
N VAL A 130 -1.93 10.39 1.95
CA VAL A 130 -2.88 10.96 2.92
C VAL A 130 -2.17 11.32 4.23
N ASP A 131 -1.28 10.44 4.71
CA ASP A 131 -0.50 10.66 5.93
C ASP A 131 0.46 11.84 5.78
N GLU A 132 1.09 11.99 4.61
CA GLU A 132 1.94 13.17 4.32
C GLU A 132 1.12 14.46 4.21
N ALA A 133 -0.12 14.37 3.73
CA ALA A 133 -1.02 15.51 3.61
C ALA A 133 -1.59 15.97 4.96
N ALA A 134 -1.76 15.05 5.91
CA ALA A 134 -2.45 15.29 7.17
C ALA A 134 -1.88 16.52 7.95
N PRO A 135 -0.55 16.65 8.10
CA PRO A 135 0.08 17.87 8.61
C PRO A 135 -0.32 19.18 7.94
N LEU A 136 -0.47 19.18 6.61
CA LEU A 136 -0.78 20.38 5.83
C LEU A 136 -2.22 20.82 6.10
N LEU A 137 -3.13 19.86 6.26
CA LEU A 137 -4.53 20.10 6.54
C LEU A 137 -4.78 20.69 7.94
N LEU A 138 -3.86 20.49 8.91
CA LEU A 138 -3.98 21.11 10.25
C LEU A 138 -3.91 22.64 10.20
N THR A 139 -3.29 23.20 9.15
CA THR A 139 -3.21 24.65 8.95
C THR A 139 -4.52 25.28 8.48
N ILE A 140 -5.50 24.45 8.10
CA ILE A 140 -6.81 24.86 7.58
C ILE A 140 -7.86 24.71 8.70
N PRO A 141 -8.80 25.67 8.87
CA PRO A 141 -9.85 25.54 9.88
C PRO A 141 -10.64 24.22 9.76
N LEU A 142 -10.86 23.53 10.88
CA LEU A 142 -11.51 22.21 10.93
C LEU A 142 -12.79 22.12 10.09
N LYS A 143 -13.67 23.13 10.19
CA LYS A 143 -14.92 23.19 9.43
C LYS A 143 -14.68 23.16 7.92
N GLU A 144 -13.66 23.86 7.43
CA GLU A 144 -13.33 23.89 6.01
C GLU A 144 -12.76 22.55 5.55
N VAL A 145 -11.88 21.93 6.34
CA VAL A 145 -11.32 20.61 6.04
C VAL A 145 -12.42 19.56 5.94
N LEU A 146 -13.34 19.52 6.90
CA LEU A 146 -14.45 18.56 6.90
C LEU A 146 -15.40 18.70 5.69
N LEU A 147 -15.48 19.89 5.08
CA LEU A 147 -16.29 20.11 3.88
C LEU A 147 -15.57 19.71 2.59
N ARG A 148 -14.23 19.64 2.62
CA ARG A 148 -13.40 19.33 1.44
C ARG A 148 -12.97 17.86 1.40
N LEU A 149 -12.84 17.22 2.57
CA LEU A 149 -12.39 15.84 2.67
C LEU A 149 -13.41 14.85 2.09
N PRO A 150 -12.92 13.80 1.40
CA PRO A 150 -13.71 12.61 1.13
C PRO A 150 -14.35 12.05 2.40
N THR A 151 -15.58 11.53 2.30
CA THR A 151 -16.32 10.96 3.44
C THR A 151 -15.55 9.87 4.16
N ILE A 152 -14.77 9.06 3.42
CA ILE A 152 -13.95 7.98 3.98
C ILE A 152 -12.85 8.50 4.93
N LEU A 153 -12.41 9.76 4.76
CA LEU A 153 -11.36 10.36 5.58
C LEU A 153 -11.89 11.19 6.74
N ILE A 154 -13.21 11.44 6.85
CA ILE A 154 -13.77 12.31 7.90
C ILE A 154 -13.48 11.75 9.30
N VAL A 155 -13.72 10.45 9.53
CA VAL A 155 -13.51 9.83 10.85
C VAL A 155 -12.01 9.73 11.17
N PRO A 156 -11.14 9.19 10.29
CA PRO A 156 -9.70 9.20 10.52
C PRO A 156 -9.14 10.60 10.81
N TRP A 157 -9.59 11.60 10.05
CA TRP A 157 -9.20 13.00 10.26
C TRP A 157 -9.65 13.54 11.61
N ALA A 158 -10.89 13.27 12.03
CA ALA A 158 -11.38 13.74 13.32
C ALA A 158 -10.60 13.15 14.50
N LEU A 159 -10.22 11.87 14.42
CA LEU A 159 -9.36 11.21 15.43
C LEU A 159 -7.96 11.82 15.44
N TYR A 160 -7.34 11.98 14.28
CA TYR A 160 -6.04 12.63 14.13
C TYR A 160 -6.05 14.06 14.68
N TYR A 161 -7.03 14.87 14.28
CA TYR A 161 -7.21 16.24 14.75
C TYR A 161 -7.43 16.29 16.27
N SER A 162 -8.23 15.37 16.82
CA SER A 162 -8.49 15.31 18.27
C SER A 162 -7.20 14.99 19.05
N ALA A 163 -6.40 14.04 18.58
CA ALA A 163 -5.11 13.73 19.21
C ALA A 163 -4.17 14.95 19.17
N TRP A 164 -4.16 15.68 18.06
CA TRP A 164 -3.42 16.93 17.93
C TRP A 164 -3.91 18.04 18.86
N ASP A 165 -5.23 18.23 18.97
CA ASP A 165 -5.82 19.22 19.88
C ASP A 165 -5.51 18.89 21.35
N GLN A 166 -5.52 17.61 21.73
CA GLN A 166 -5.13 17.14 23.05
C GLN A 166 -3.65 17.41 23.32
N ALA A 167 -2.76 17.07 22.39
CA ALA A 167 -1.33 17.35 22.49
C ALA A 167 -1.05 18.85 22.63
N LEU A 168 -1.75 19.70 21.87
CA LEU A 168 -1.64 21.16 21.99
C LEU A 168 -2.18 21.69 23.32
N CYS A 169 -3.30 21.15 23.81
CA CYS A 169 -3.85 21.51 25.12
C CYS A 169 -2.89 21.13 26.26
N LEU A 170 -2.31 19.93 26.20
CA LEU A 170 -1.31 19.45 27.15
C LEU A 170 -0.07 20.34 27.12
N ALA A 171 0.49 20.60 25.93
CA ALA A 171 1.64 21.46 25.73
C ALA A 171 1.42 22.87 26.34
N ARG A 172 0.23 23.46 26.11
CA ARG A 172 -0.17 24.76 26.71
C ARG A 172 -0.30 24.68 28.24
N SER A 173 -0.84 23.59 28.78
CA SER A 173 -1.01 23.42 30.22
C SER A 173 0.32 23.23 30.97
N LEU A 174 1.27 22.54 30.34
CA LEU A 174 2.62 22.33 30.85
C LEU A 174 3.52 23.55 30.68
N LEU A 175 3.17 24.47 29.77
CA LEU A 175 3.79 25.78 29.64
C LEU A 175 3.37 26.69 30.82
N LYS A 176 3.87 26.39 32.02
CA LYS A 176 3.54 27.14 33.24
C LYS A 176 4.15 28.54 33.18
N ILE A 177 3.27 29.55 33.03
CA ILE A 177 3.62 30.98 33.08
C ILE A 177 4.45 31.31 34.34
N SER A 178 4.20 30.66 35.47
CA SER A 178 4.94 30.84 36.73
C SER A 178 6.41 30.40 36.68
N ASP A 179 6.74 29.36 35.90
CA ASP A 179 8.12 28.91 35.75
C ASP A 179 8.86 29.80 34.75
N MET A 180 8.16 30.35 33.75
CA MET A 180 8.67 31.41 32.87
C MET A 180 8.90 32.74 33.61
N GLU A 181 8.06 33.07 34.59
CA GLU A 181 8.23 34.25 35.44
C GLU A 181 9.41 34.11 36.42
N LYS A 182 9.70 32.88 36.86
CA LYS A 182 10.93 32.55 37.61
C LYS A 182 12.16 32.67 36.73
N LEU A 183 12.13 32.19 35.48
CA LEU A 183 13.20 32.38 34.48
C LEU A 183 13.44 33.87 34.16
N ARG A 184 12.37 34.65 34.00
CA ARG A 184 12.43 36.12 33.86
C ARG A 184 13.12 36.79 35.05
N LYS A 185 12.85 36.32 36.27
CA LYS A 185 13.42 36.86 37.53
C LYS A 185 14.84 36.37 37.80
N SER A 186 15.21 35.15 37.45
CA SER A 186 16.57 34.61 37.63
C SER A 186 17.58 35.26 36.68
N HIS A 187 17.13 35.67 35.49
CA HIS A 187 17.99 36.25 34.45
C HIS A 187 18.36 37.73 34.69
N CYS A 188 17.42 38.58 35.12
CA CYS A 188 17.68 40.03 35.32
C CYS A 188 18.24 40.39 36.71
N GLY A 189 18.52 39.40 37.56
CA GLY A 189 18.99 39.63 38.93
C GLY A 189 20.47 40.01 39.07
N GLY A 190 21.27 39.91 38.00
CA GLY A 190 22.74 40.00 38.10
C GLY A 190 23.39 41.24 37.48
N PHE A 191 22.76 41.92 36.52
CA PHE A 191 23.33 43.08 35.85
C PHE A 191 22.39 44.26 35.96
N GLY A 192 22.74 45.21 36.82
CA GLY A 192 22.02 46.47 37.03
C GLY A 192 22.12 47.45 35.85
N SER A 193 21.86 47.00 34.62
CA SER A 193 21.70 47.88 33.46
C SER A 193 20.26 47.84 32.97
N THR A 194 19.58 48.97 33.05
CA THR A 194 18.16 49.18 32.70
C THR A 194 17.87 49.18 31.18
N ASP A 195 18.80 48.71 30.33
CA ASP A 195 18.76 49.02 28.89
C ASP A 195 18.75 47.82 27.93
N TYR A 196 18.77 46.58 28.42
CA TYR A 196 18.57 45.39 27.57
C TYR A 196 17.22 44.74 27.90
N ARG A 197 16.21 45.00 27.05
CA ARG A 197 14.99 44.18 27.04
C ARG A 197 15.39 42.76 26.64
N CYS A 198 15.34 41.85 27.59
CA CYS A 198 15.49 40.43 27.30
C CYS A 198 14.33 39.99 26.40
N PRO A 199 14.57 39.40 25.21
CA PRO A 199 13.53 39.02 24.26
C PRO A 199 12.75 37.77 24.71
N ILE A 200 12.75 37.41 26.00
CA ILE A 200 11.95 36.30 26.54
C ILE A 200 10.47 36.45 26.17
N ASP A 201 9.93 37.68 26.19
CA ASP A 201 8.54 37.92 25.77
C ASP A 201 8.35 37.64 24.26
N GLU A 202 9.34 37.92 23.40
CA GLU A 202 9.32 37.59 21.97
C GLU A 202 9.53 36.08 21.72
N ILE A 203 10.32 35.38 22.53
CA ILE A 203 10.53 33.93 22.47
C ILE A 203 9.26 33.20 22.93
N ILE A 204 8.61 33.64 24.02
CA ILE A 204 7.33 33.11 24.49
C ILE A 204 6.24 33.36 23.46
N CYS A 205 6.17 34.57 22.90
CA CYS A 205 5.27 34.84 21.78
C CYS A 205 5.60 33.98 20.57
N GLY A 206 6.88 33.73 20.27
CA GLY A 206 7.35 32.82 19.22
C GLY A 206 6.92 31.37 19.45
N VAL A 207 7.06 30.84 20.67
CA VAL A 207 6.60 29.51 21.08
C VAL A 207 5.08 29.41 20.99
N LEU A 208 4.35 30.40 21.49
CA LEU A 208 2.88 30.43 21.46
C LEU A 208 2.33 30.61 20.03
N LEU A 209 2.99 31.43 19.20
CA LEU A 209 2.68 31.58 17.78
C LEU A 209 2.99 30.29 17.02
N ALA A 210 4.16 29.69 17.26
CA ALA A 210 4.56 28.42 16.68
C ALA A 210 3.58 27.32 17.05
N LEU A 211 3.19 27.21 18.34
CA LEU A 211 2.14 26.32 18.86
C LEU A 211 0.77 26.54 18.20
N ASN A 212 0.49 27.75 17.69
CA ASN A 212 -0.74 28.07 16.95
C ASN A 212 -0.64 27.76 15.44
N SER A 213 0.55 27.40 14.96
CA SER A 213 0.88 27.14 13.55
C SER A 213 1.53 25.76 13.33
N VAL A 214 1.44 24.85 14.30
CA VAL A 214 2.07 23.52 14.25
C VAL A 214 1.31 22.61 13.30
N GLY A 215 1.92 22.26 12.17
CA GLY A 215 1.48 21.14 11.31
C GLY A 215 2.13 19.79 11.64
N THR A 216 3.24 19.73 12.40
CA THR A 216 3.96 18.48 12.72
C THR A 216 4.68 18.57 14.08
N LEU A 217 4.91 17.43 14.76
CA LEU A 217 5.55 17.40 16.09
C LEU A 217 7.02 17.82 15.98
N GLN A 218 7.63 17.57 14.82
CA GLN A 218 8.95 18.07 14.44
C GLN A 218 9.06 19.61 14.45
N ASN A 219 7.95 20.34 14.30
CA ASN A 219 7.95 21.79 14.44
C ASN A 219 8.07 22.27 15.90
N LEU A 220 7.92 21.40 16.91
CA LEU A 220 8.31 21.77 18.29
C LEU A 220 9.84 21.90 18.41
N ALA A 221 10.61 21.13 17.62
CA ALA A 221 12.06 21.26 17.59
C ALA A 221 12.52 22.57 16.91
N SER A 222 11.75 23.11 15.96
CA SER A 222 12.05 24.39 15.30
C SER A 222 11.73 25.62 16.16
N VAL A 223 10.98 25.46 17.25
CA VAL A 223 10.80 26.49 18.29
C VAL A 223 12.12 26.83 18.99
N ASN A 224 13.08 25.89 19.01
CA ASN A 224 14.36 26.03 19.71
C ASN A 224 15.42 26.85 18.93
N THR A 225 15.18 27.21 17.67
CA THR A 225 16.16 27.95 16.85
C THR A 225 15.82 29.44 16.75
N THR A 226 15.78 30.14 17.88
CA THR A 226 15.71 31.62 17.82
C THR A 226 17.08 32.28 17.64
N GLY A 227 18.20 31.52 17.61
CA GLY A 227 19.52 32.05 17.25
C GLY A 227 20.08 33.12 18.21
N PHE A 228 19.39 33.38 19.34
CA PHE A 228 19.83 34.35 20.33
C PHE A 228 20.89 33.72 21.24
N LEU A 229 22.15 34.07 20.99
CA LEU A 229 23.35 33.66 21.73
C LEU A 229 23.36 33.96 23.25
N CYS A 230 22.33 34.60 23.81
CA CYS A 230 22.34 35.01 25.22
C CYS A 230 21.98 33.90 26.22
N CYS A 231 21.28 32.85 25.82
CA CYS A 231 20.33 32.23 26.74
C CYS A 231 20.31 30.69 26.73
N ARG A 232 21.46 30.04 27.01
CA ARG A 232 21.56 28.58 27.20
C ARG A 232 20.61 28.00 28.25
N GLU A 233 20.22 28.79 29.25
CA GLU A 233 19.27 28.37 30.30
C GLU A 233 17.83 28.30 29.79
N VAL A 234 17.47 29.11 28.78
CA VAL A 234 16.14 29.09 28.16
C VAL A 234 16.00 27.85 27.28
N ASP A 235 17.01 27.52 26.49
CA ASP A 235 17.05 26.30 25.67
C ASP A 235 16.88 25.04 26.55
N SER A 236 17.61 24.97 27.68
CA SER A 236 17.48 23.85 28.63
C SER A 236 16.10 23.74 29.28
N CYS A 237 15.41 24.86 29.50
CA CYS A 237 14.05 24.86 30.04
C CYS A 237 13.01 24.47 28.99
N LEU A 238 13.18 24.90 27.74
CA LEU A 238 12.36 24.46 26.61
C LEU A 238 12.54 22.97 26.33
N ASP A 239 13.77 22.45 26.42
CA ASP A 239 14.07 21.03 26.31
C ASP A 239 13.35 20.21 27.38
N LYS A 240 13.38 20.64 28.65
CA LYS A 240 12.65 19.98 29.75
C LYS A 240 11.14 20.05 29.59
N TRP A 241 10.63 21.17 29.10
CA TRP A 241 9.20 21.30 28.80
C TRP A 241 8.79 20.33 27.68
N ARG A 242 9.61 20.22 26.62
CA ARG A 242 9.40 19.25 25.53
C ARG A 242 9.43 17.81 26.05
N GLU A 243 10.46 17.43 26.79
CA GLU A 243 10.58 16.09 27.39
C GLU A 243 9.37 15.74 28.27
N ALA A 244 8.82 16.72 29.01
CA ALA A 244 7.62 16.52 29.81
C ALA A 244 6.35 16.36 28.95
N VAL A 245 6.25 17.07 27.82
CA VAL A 245 5.13 16.89 26.88
C VAL A 245 5.22 15.52 26.20
N GLU A 246 6.40 15.13 25.73
CA GLU A 246 6.65 13.83 25.08
C GLU A 246 6.38 12.68 26.04
N ALA A 247 6.87 12.75 27.29
CA ALA A 247 6.65 11.71 28.29
C ALA A 247 5.16 11.52 28.66
N GLU A 248 4.36 12.58 28.65
CA GLU A 248 2.92 12.49 28.92
C GLU A 248 2.13 11.99 27.69
N LEU A 249 2.60 12.28 26.46
CA LEU A 249 2.02 11.73 25.23
C LEU A 249 2.31 10.22 25.07
N GLU A 250 3.48 9.75 25.47
CA GLU A 250 3.84 8.32 25.43
C GLU A 250 2.99 7.45 26.39
N VAL A 251 2.37 8.06 27.41
CA VAL A 251 1.56 7.34 28.42
C VAL A 251 0.16 6.96 27.90
N GLU A 252 -0.36 7.63 26.87
CA GLU A 252 -1.69 7.31 26.32
C GLU A 252 -1.67 6.17 25.26
N ASP A 253 -0.52 5.85 24.65
CA ASP A 253 -0.41 4.80 23.62
C ASP A 253 -0.38 3.37 24.20
N GLU A 254 -0.27 3.22 25.53
CA GLU A 254 -0.09 1.91 26.18
C GLU A 254 -1.41 1.18 26.50
N GLN A 255 -2.53 1.55 25.88
CA GLN A 255 -3.70 0.67 25.77
C GLN A 255 -3.60 -0.21 24.51
N SER A 256 -2.45 -0.86 24.32
CA SER A 256 -2.30 -1.88 23.30
C SER A 256 -3.19 -3.07 23.65
N VAL A 257 -4.21 -3.31 22.84
CA VAL A 257 -5.00 -4.54 22.91
C VAL A 257 -4.18 -5.62 22.24
N ALA A 258 -3.60 -6.52 23.04
CA ALA A 258 -2.85 -7.66 22.52
C ALA A 258 -3.81 -8.60 21.75
N LEU A 259 -3.61 -8.68 20.45
CA LEU A 259 -4.24 -9.68 19.58
C LEU A 259 -3.34 -10.92 19.53
N SER A 260 -3.93 -12.10 19.46
CA SER A 260 -3.20 -13.38 19.47
C SER A 260 -2.77 -13.84 18.07
N GLU A 261 -3.24 -13.15 17.04
CA GLU A 261 -3.11 -13.48 15.63
C GLU A 261 -1.78 -12.93 15.09
N SER A 262 -1.22 -13.60 14.09
CA SER A 262 -0.03 -13.09 13.42
C SER A 262 -0.37 -11.86 12.57
N SER A 263 0.65 -11.04 12.28
CA SER A 263 0.52 -9.86 11.43
C SER A 263 -0.15 -10.15 10.09
N ILE A 264 0.19 -11.28 9.45
CA ILE A 264 -0.38 -11.71 8.17
C ILE A 264 -1.89 -11.94 8.26
N ILE A 265 -2.37 -12.54 9.37
CA ILE A 265 -3.80 -12.81 9.55
C ILE A 265 -4.57 -11.51 9.80
N LEU A 266 -4.01 -10.61 10.60
CA LEU A 266 -4.61 -9.29 10.86
C LEU A 266 -4.68 -8.46 9.57
N GLU A 267 -3.64 -8.46 8.75
CA GLU A 267 -3.60 -7.75 7.47
C GLU A 267 -4.69 -8.27 6.51
N LEU A 268 -4.80 -9.60 6.36
CA LEU A 268 -5.85 -10.22 5.53
C LEU A 268 -7.25 -9.92 6.06
N MET A 269 -7.47 -9.92 7.38
CA MET A 269 -8.72 -9.50 7.97
C MET A 269 -9.04 -8.03 7.69
N PHE A 270 -8.06 -7.14 7.81
CA PHE A 270 -8.23 -5.72 7.51
C PHE A 270 -8.56 -5.47 6.05
N GLN A 271 -8.04 -6.26 5.11
CA GLN A 271 -8.43 -6.19 3.69
C GLN A 271 -9.91 -6.57 3.44
N PHE A 272 -10.53 -7.37 4.32
CA PHE A 272 -11.98 -7.62 4.27
C PHE A 272 -12.81 -6.54 4.97
N ILE A 273 -12.27 -5.90 6.01
CA ILE A 273 -12.95 -4.87 6.81
C ILE A 273 -12.92 -3.52 6.08
N TYR A 274 -11.77 -3.16 5.50
CA TYR A 274 -11.58 -1.94 4.74
C TYR A 274 -11.74 -2.24 3.25
N PRO A 275 -12.60 -1.53 2.52
CA PRO A 275 -12.96 -1.85 1.14
C PRO A 275 -11.86 -1.47 0.12
N MET A 276 -10.58 -1.46 0.53
CA MET A 276 -9.48 -1.02 -0.32
C MET A 276 -9.17 -2.03 -1.42
N HIS A 277 -9.04 -3.34 -1.13
CA HIS A 277 -8.99 -4.45 -2.09
C HIS A 277 -9.32 -5.77 -1.36
N GLN A 278 -10.28 -6.58 -1.86
CA GLN A 278 -10.54 -7.89 -1.28
C GLN A 278 -9.39 -8.85 -1.59
N PRO A 279 -8.91 -9.64 -0.61
CA PRO A 279 -7.84 -10.59 -0.85
C PRO A 279 -8.29 -11.67 -1.84
N ASP A 280 -7.38 -12.10 -2.71
CA ASP A 280 -7.63 -13.22 -3.62
C ASP A 280 -7.53 -14.55 -2.84
N VAL A 281 -8.60 -14.84 -2.08
CA VAL A 281 -8.72 -16.02 -1.21
C VAL A 281 -8.34 -17.34 -1.89
N PRO A 282 -8.66 -17.59 -3.18
CA PRO A 282 -8.15 -18.75 -3.93
C PRO A 282 -6.63 -18.97 -3.89
N LEU A 283 -5.85 -17.89 -3.78
CA LEU A 283 -4.39 -17.93 -3.81
C LEU A 283 -3.75 -18.05 -2.42
N ILE A 284 -4.55 -17.98 -1.35
CA ILE A 284 -4.06 -18.09 0.03
C ILE A 284 -3.76 -19.57 0.36
N PRO A 285 -2.53 -19.92 0.79
CA PRO A 285 -2.19 -21.27 1.22
C PRO A 285 -3.07 -21.75 2.37
N PHE A 286 -3.32 -23.07 2.44
CA PHE A 286 -4.16 -23.66 3.48
C PHE A 286 -3.69 -23.32 4.89
N GLU A 287 -2.37 -23.30 5.09
CA GLU A 287 -1.69 -22.99 6.34
C GLU A 287 -1.99 -21.58 6.84
N THR A 288 -2.33 -20.66 5.94
CA THR A 288 -2.72 -19.28 6.23
C THR A 288 -4.24 -19.13 6.26
N LEU A 289 -4.96 -19.84 5.39
CA LEU A 289 -6.41 -19.80 5.28
C LEU A 289 -7.13 -20.34 6.53
N ALA A 290 -6.57 -21.37 7.17
CA ALA A 290 -7.16 -21.96 8.38
C ALA A 290 -7.12 -20.99 9.58
N PRO A 291 -5.95 -20.42 9.97
CA PRO A 291 -5.89 -19.39 11.01
C PRO A 291 -6.69 -18.13 10.65
N LEU A 292 -6.74 -17.76 9.36
CA LEU A 292 -7.56 -16.64 8.90
C LEU A 292 -9.04 -16.90 9.13
N THR A 293 -9.52 -18.10 8.80
CA THR A 293 -10.92 -18.49 9.00
C THR A 293 -11.28 -18.47 10.49
N GLU A 294 -10.40 -18.98 11.35
CA GLU A 294 -10.58 -18.96 12.80
C GLU A 294 -10.64 -17.52 13.35
N ALA A 295 -9.71 -16.67 12.95
CA ALA A 295 -9.69 -15.27 13.37
C ALA A 295 -10.92 -14.50 12.85
N VAL A 296 -11.30 -14.69 11.58
CA VAL A 296 -12.51 -14.11 10.99
C VAL A 296 -13.78 -14.50 11.75
N GLU A 297 -13.88 -15.73 12.26
CA GLU A 297 -14.99 -16.14 13.11
C GLU A 297 -14.89 -15.53 14.52
N LYS A 298 -13.71 -15.58 15.13
CA LYS A 298 -13.44 -15.05 16.48
C LYS A 298 -13.77 -13.56 16.60
N TYR A 299 -13.47 -12.78 15.56
CA TYR A 299 -13.72 -11.33 15.51
C TYR A 299 -14.98 -10.95 14.73
N GLU A 300 -15.80 -11.93 14.34
CA GLU A 300 -17.07 -11.72 13.64
C GLU A 300 -16.95 -10.84 12.38
N VAL A 301 -15.91 -11.06 11.56
CA VAL A 301 -15.73 -10.36 10.28
C VAL A 301 -16.69 -10.93 9.24
N PHE A 302 -17.96 -10.50 9.32
CA PHE A 302 -19.07 -11.03 8.53
C PHE A 302 -18.84 -11.10 7.01
N PRO A 303 -18.19 -10.11 6.36
CA PRO A 303 -17.91 -10.19 4.92
C PRO A 303 -16.94 -11.32 4.54
N ALA A 304 -15.98 -11.64 5.41
CA ALA A 304 -14.94 -12.63 5.17
C ALA A 304 -15.39 -14.06 5.48
N SER A 305 -16.27 -14.23 6.48
CA SER A 305 -16.68 -15.55 7.00
C SER A 305 -17.22 -16.52 5.94
N PRO A 306 -18.18 -16.15 5.07
CA PRO A 306 -18.69 -17.08 4.06
C PRO A 306 -17.64 -17.41 3.00
N ILE A 307 -16.78 -16.44 2.64
CA ILE A 307 -15.74 -16.61 1.61
C ILE A 307 -14.66 -17.57 2.13
N CYS A 308 -14.10 -17.31 3.31
CA CYS A 308 -13.09 -18.17 3.92
C CYS A 308 -13.60 -19.61 4.10
N LYS A 309 -14.85 -19.80 4.56
CA LYS A 309 -15.48 -21.13 4.69
C LYS A 309 -15.62 -21.89 3.38
N ILE A 310 -15.92 -21.18 2.28
CA ILE A 310 -16.03 -21.80 0.96
C ILE A 310 -14.67 -22.34 0.51
N TYR A 311 -13.62 -21.53 0.62
CA TYR A 311 -12.28 -21.92 0.18
C TYR A 311 -11.63 -22.93 1.13
N MET A 312 -11.89 -22.82 2.44
CA MET A 312 -11.44 -23.80 3.42
C MET A 312 -11.95 -25.20 3.09
N ARG A 313 -13.21 -25.30 2.62
CA ARG A 313 -13.79 -26.58 2.16
C ARG A 313 -13.16 -27.08 0.87
N LYS A 314 -12.85 -26.18 -0.07
CA LYS A 314 -12.23 -26.53 -1.36
C LYS A 314 -10.79 -27.02 -1.19
N SER A 315 -10.06 -26.48 -0.23
CA SER A 315 -8.66 -26.83 0.04
C SER A 315 -8.47 -28.10 0.88
N LEU A 316 -9.56 -28.76 1.32
CA LEU A 316 -9.49 -30.06 2.01
C LEU A 316 -9.21 -31.20 1.00
N PRO A 317 -8.38 -32.20 1.33
CA PRO A 317 -8.19 -33.39 0.50
C PRO A 317 -9.54 -34.09 0.22
N GLU A 318 -9.72 -34.64 -0.99
CA GLU A 318 -10.99 -35.28 -1.42
C GLU A 318 -11.55 -36.29 -0.41
N ARG A 319 -10.67 -37.09 0.23
CA ARG A 319 -11.06 -38.04 1.29
C ARG A 319 -11.72 -37.40 2.51
N VAL A 320 -11.38 -36.17 2.86
CA VAL A 320 -11.98 -35.45 4.01
C VAL A 320 -13.30 -34.80 3.61
N GLN A 321 -13.41 -34.32 2.36
CA GLN A 321 -14.66 -33.78 1.82
C GLN A 321 -15.75 -34.88 1.72
N GLU A 322 -15.37 -36.11 1.35
CA GLU A 322 -16.26 -37.28 1.33
C GLU A 322 -16.82 -37.60 2.73
N ILE A 323 -15.96 -37.62 3.76
CA ILE A 323 -16.36 -37.90 5.15
C ILE A 323 -17.31 -36.83 5.68
N MET A 324 -17.06 -35.54 5.38
CA MET A 324 -17.96 -34.46 5.80
C MET A 324 -19.28 -34.42 5.01
N GLY A 325 -19.28 -34.87 3.74
CA GLY A 325 -20.48 -35.02 2.93
C GLY A 325 -21.43 -36.08 3.49
N LEU A 326 -20.89 -37.19 3.99
CA LEU A 326 -21.66 -38.27 4.62
C LEU A 326 -22.34 -37.84 5.93
N CYS A 327 -21.81 -36.84 6.64
CA CYS A 327 -22.44 -36.31 7.85
C CYS A 327 -23.64 -35.38 7.59
N ARG A 328 -23.90 -34.94 6.35
CA ARG A 328 -25.04 -34.05 6.03
C ARG A 328 -26.37 -34.77 5.85
N GLU A 329 -26.39 -36.10 5.74
CA GLU A 329 -27.62 -36.87 5.47
C GLU A 329 -28.22 -37.59 6.69
N ALA A 330 -27.80 -37.27 7.93
CA ALA A 330 -28.48 -37.78 9.11
C ALA A 330 -29.68 -36.88 9.49
N PRO A 331 -30.94 -37.35 9.44
CA PRO A 331 -32.09 -36.53 9.81
C PRO A 331 -32.13 -36.34 11.34
N ILE A 332 -32.35 -35.09 11.73
CA ILE A 332 -32.59 -34.69 13.11
C ILE A 332 -33.92 -35.30 13.60
N SER A 333 -33.87 -36.25 14.54
CA SER A 333 -35.03 -36.57 15.37
C SER A 333 -34.69 -36.95 16.82
N ARG A 334 -35.02 -36.02 17.72
CA ARG A 334 -35.64 -36.15 19.06
C ARG A 334 -34.95 -36.97 20.18
N TYR A 335 -34.41 -36.20 21.14
CA TYR A 335 -34.61 -36.28 22.61
C TYR A 335 -35.27 -37.56 23.20
N ARG A 336 -34.54 -38.28 24.08
CA ARG A 336 -34.75 -38.28 25.55
C ARG A 336 -33.79 -39.23 26.30
N ASP A 337 -33.29 -38.71 27.42
CA ASP A 337 -32.96 -39.34 28.72
C ASP A 337 -32.04 -40.57 28.84
N GLY A 338 -31.09 -40.46 29.78
CA GLY A 338 -30.81 -41.55 30.72
C GLY A 338 -29.36 -42.03 30.83
N SER A 339 -28.62 -41.45 31.78
CA SER A 339 -27.61 -42.08 32.67
C SER A 339 -27.24 -43.56 32.42
N CYS A 340 -25.95 -43.88 32.32
CA CYS A 340 -25.15 -44.46 33.42
C CYS A 340 -23.72 -44.88 32.97
N ALA A 341 -22.85 -44.99 33.95
CA ALA A 341 -21.39 -45.10 33.94
C ALA A 341 -20.79 -46.46 33.53
N THR A 342 -19.50 -46.45 33.17
CA THR A 342 -18.35 -47.28 33.70
C THR A 342 -17.14 -47.05 32.77
N SER A 343 -16.00 -46.47 33.18
CA SER A 343 -14.92 -46.87 34.11
C SER A 343 -13.74 -47.62 33.43
N LEU A 344 -12.55 -47.38 34.01
CA LEU A 344 -11.18 -47.93 33.80
C LEU A 344 -10.30 -47.19 32.78
N ALA A 345 -9.30 -46.36 33.12
CA ALA A 345 -8.24 -46.35 34.15
C ALA A 345 -7.01 -47.25 33.86
N GLY A 346 -5.82 -46.63 33.83
CA GLY A 346 -4.49 -47.27 33.91
C GLY A 346 -3.54 -46.83 32.79
N ALA A 347 -2.74 -45.77 32.97
CA ALA A 347 -1.32 -45.78 33.41
C ALA A 347 -0.36 -46.26 32.28
N THR A 348 0.74 -45.59 31.90
CA THR A 348 1.83 -45.01 32.69
C THR A 348 2.74 -44.08 31.86
N GLU A 349 3.50 -43.25 32.58
CA GLU A 349 4.59 -42.35 32.18
C GLU A 349 5.63 -42.94 31.21
N ARG A 350 6.21 -42.07 30.36
CA ARG A 350 7.67 -42.05 30.10
C ARG A 350 8.16 -40.74 29.47
N SER A 351 8.84 -39.98 30.32
CA SER A 351 10.13 -39.30 30.09
C SER A 351 10.35 -38.47 28.80
N PHE A 352 10.47 -37.16 29.03
CA PHE A 352 11.24 -36.20 28.23
C PHE A 352 12.70 -36.63 28.05
N LEU A 353 13.22 -36.59 26.81
CA LEU A 353 14.61 -36.27 26.46
C LEU A 353 14.68 -35.80 24.97
N PRO A 354 15.70 -34.99 24.58
CA PRO A 354 15.57 -33.91 23.61
C PRO A 354 15.78 -34.35 22.15
N LEU A 355 15.10 -33.67 21.22
CA LEU A 355 15.35 -33.78 19.79
C LEU A 355 16.75 -33.23 19.48
N ARG A 356 17.68 -34.14 19.18
CA ARG A 356 18.95 -33.84 18.54
C ARG A 356 18.67 -33.23 17.16
N ILE A 357 19.10 -32.00 16.98
CA ILE A 357 19.28 -31.38 15.66
C ILE A 357 20.40 -32.16 14.96
N SER A 358 20.02 -32.95 13.96
CA SER A 358 20.95 -33.45 12.94
C SER A 358 21.11 -32.35 11.88
N PRO A 359 22.34 -32.06 11.41
CA PRO A 359 22.57 -31.03 10.42
C PRO A 359 21.90 -31.44 9.10
N PHE A 360 21.04 -30.56 8.61
CA PHE A 360 20.33 -30.73 7.35
C PHE A 360 21.36 -30.82 6.21
N CYS A 361 21.40 -31.98 5.56
CA CYS A 361 22.09 -32.17 4.29
C CYS A 361 21.31 -31.36 3.25
N ARG A 362 21.89 -30.28 2.71
CA ARG A 362 21.27 -29.48 1.64
C ARG A 362 21.26 -30.30 0.35
N THR A 363 20.16 -30.99 0.08
CA THR A 363 19.77 -31.33 -1.30
C THR A 363 19.11 -30.08 -1.88
N SER A 364 19.72 -29.47 -2.90
CA SER A 364 19.13 -28.31 -3.60
C SER A 364 17.88 -28.75 -4.36
N THR A 365 16.72 -28.68 -3.72
CA THR A 365 15.44 -28.77 -4.40
C THR A 365 15.24 -27.51 -5.21
N LEU A 366 15.01 -27.64 -6.52
CA LEU A 366 14.56 -26.53 -7.37
C LEU A 366 13.29 -25.94 -6.75
N GLN A 367 13.35 -24.66 -6.39
CA GLN A 367 12.22 -23.93 -5.81
C GLN A 367 11.45 -23.24 -6.93
N GLN A 368 10.12 -23.17 -6.86
CA GLN A 368 9.30 -22.38 -7.79
C GLN A 368 8.99 -21.01 -7.17
N SER A 369 8.95 -19.95 -8.00
CA SER A 369 8.47 -18.63 -7.55
C SER A 369 7.03 -18.72 -7.07
N ALA A 370 6.67 -18.02 -6.00
CA ALA A 370 5.29 -17.99 -5.53
C ALA A 370 4.39 -17.14 -6.43
N LEU A 371 4.94 -16.12 -7.08
CA LEU A 371 4.21 -15.19 -7.95
C LEU A 371 4.11 -15.69 -9.39
N PHE A 372 5.16 -16.34 -9.89
CA PHE A 372 5.27 -16.75 -11.30
C PHE A 372 5.34 -18.28 -11.42
N ASN A 373 4.22 -18.95 -11.13
CA ASN A 373 4.11 -20.41 -11.18
C ASN A 373 2.83 -20.90 -11.87
N SER A 374 2.33 -20.16 -12.86
CA SER A 374 1.07 -20.54 -13.51
C SER A 374 1.24 -21.82 -14.35
N SER A 375 0.26 -22.72 -14.28
CA SER A 375 0.30 -24.01 -14.99
C SER A 375 0.14 -23.89 -16.51
N ASP A 376 -0.42 -22.76 -16.98
CA ASP A 376 -0.64 -22.43 -18.39
C ASP A 376 0.51 -21.60 -19.01
N ALA A 377 1.57 -21.34 -18.24
CA ALA A 377 2.77 -20.71 -18.75
C ALA A 377 3.49 -21.58 -19.79
N ASP A 378 4.11 -20.94 -20.78
CA ASP A 378 4.68 -21.58 -21.98
C ASP A 378 6.20 -21.41 -22.11
N VAL A 379 6.84 -20.78 -21.12
CA VAL A 379 8.30 -20.72 -20.96
C VAL A 379 8.69 -20.78 -19.48
N VAL A 380 9.81 -21.45 -19.19
CA VAL A 380 10.37 -21.55 -17.84
C VAL A 380 11.74 -20.90 -17.80
N PHE A 381 11.95 -19.94 -16.91
CA PHE A 381 13.26 -19.37 -16.62
C PHE A 381 13.81 -19.93 -15.31
N ARG A 382 15.14 -20.06 -15.21
CA ARG A 382 15.84 -20.46 -13.99
C ARG A 382 16.82 -19.37 -13.59
N SER A 383 16.67 -18.84 -12.39
CA SER A 383 17.60 -17.87 -11.80
C SER A 383 18.95 -18.49 -11.43
N ALA A 384 19.94 -17.64 -11.11
CA ALA A 384 21.26 -18.08 -10.65
C ALA A 384 21.24 -18.85 -9.31
N ASP A 385 20.25 -18.56 -8.46
CA ASP A 385 19.98 -19.26 -7.19
C ASP A 385 18.98 -20.43 -7.33
N ASN A 386 18.75 -20.91 -8.56
CA ASN A 386 17.97 -22.10 -8.90
C ASN A 386 16.47 -22.02 -8.56
N VAL A 387 15.89 -20.84 -8.64
CA VAL A 387 14.43 -20.64 -8.60
C VAL A 387 13.87 -20.67 -10.03
N LEU A 388 12.77 -21.40 -10.21
CA LEU A 388 12.06 -21.53 -11.48
C LEU A 388 10.90 -20.53 -11.57
N PHE A 389 10.80 -19.86 -12.71
CA PHE A 389 9.76 -18.90 -13.05
C PHE A 389 8.99 -19.39 -14.28
N ASN A 390 7.71 -19.69 -14.11
CA ASN A 390 6.80 -20.06 -15.19
C ASN A 390 6.16 -18.78 -15.74
N ILE A 391 6.60 -18.37 -16.94
CA ILE A 391 6.29 -17.09 -17.55
C ILE A 391 5.51 -17.29 -18.86
N HIS A 392 4.63 -16.34 -19.20
CA HIS A 392 3.90 -16.30 -20.47
C HIS A 392 4.72 -15.54 -21.53
N ARG A 393 5.08 -16.21 -22.62
CA ARG A 393 5.83 -15.65 -23.75
C ARG A 393 5.11 -14.46 -24.38
N LYS A 394 3.76 -14.44 -24.36
CA LYS A 394 2.97 -13.29 -24.83
C LYS A 394 3.29 -11.98 -24.08
N ASN A 395 3.52 -12.06 -22.76
CA ASN A 395 3.84 -10.88 -21.95
C ASN A 395 5.25 -10.40 -22.29
N LEU A 396 6.19 -11.33 -22.50
CA LEU A 396 7.55 -11.00 -22.94
C LEU A 396 7.60 -10.39 -24.34
N GLU A 397 6.83 -10.93 -25.29
CA GLU A 397 6.75 -10.42 -26.66
C GLU A 397 6.30 -8.97 -26.70
N VAL A 398 5.34 -8.62 -25.83
CA VAL A 398 4.75 -7.28 -25.83
C VAL A 398 5.52 -6.30 -24.95
N ALA A 399 6.11 -6.75 -23.84
CA ALA A 399 6.77 -5.85 -22.88
C ALA A 399 8.28 -5.70 -23.12
N THR A 400 8.91 -6.57 -23.90
CA THR A 400 10.38 -6.61 -24.02
C THR A 400 10.84 -6.63 -25.48
N GLY A 401 11.97 -5.96 -25.75
CA GLY A 401 12.63 -5.99 -27.07
C GLY A 401 13.77 -7.02 -27.19
N ALA A 402 14.17 -7.64 -26.09
CA ALA A 402 15.38 -8.47 -26.00
C ALA A 402 15.12 -9.95 -25.71
N PHE A 403 13.93 -10.32 -25.18
CA PHE A 403 13.60 -11.73 -25.03
C PHE A 403 13.25 -12.34 -26.39
N PRO A 404 13.60 -13.61 -26.62
CA PRO A 404 13.43 -14.21 -27.92
C PRO A 404 11.93 -14.23 -28.31
N PRO A 405 11.60 -13.98 -29.59
CA PRO A 405 10.22 -13.84 -30.06
C PRO A 405 9.38 -15.11 -29.84
N SER A 406 8.06 -14.98 -30.02
CA SER A 406 7.08 -16.05 -29.77
C SER A 406 7.35 -17.37 -30.50
N ASN A 407 8.17 -17.36 -31.55
CA ASN A 407 8.62 -18.51 -32.33
C ASN A 407 9.82 -19.27 -31.74
N PHE A 408 10.39 -18.81 -30.62
CA PHE A 408 11.50 -19.49 -29.94
C PHE A 408 11.00 -20.64 -29.08
N SER A 409 11.29 -21.87 -29.50
CA SER A 409 10.96 -23.08 -28.75
C SER A 409 12.09 -23.46 -27.80
N THR A 410 11.79 -23.57 -26.52
CA THR A 410 12.72 -24.10 -25.52
C THR A 410 12.69 -25.64 -25.45
N GLN A 411 11.87 -26.32 -26.27
CA GLN A 411 11.66 -27.77 -26.22
C GLN A 411 11.36 -28.35 -24.82
N GLY A 412 10.82 -27.52 -23.91
CA GLY A 412 10.55 -27.89 -22.52
C GLY A 412 11.74 -27.71 -21.57
N GLU A 413 12.88 -27.21 -22.04
CA GLU A 413 14.03 -26.86 -21.19
C GLU A 413 13.85 -25.47 -20.55
N SER A 414 14.38 -25.32 -19.34
CA SER A 414 14.41 -24.03 -18.64
C SER A 414 15.55 -23.15 -19.18
N VAL A 415 15.27 -21.89 -19.46
CA VAL A 415 16.29 -20.89 -19.85
C VAL A 415 16.98 -20.37 -18.60
N ALA A 416 18.28 -20.62 -18.46
CA ALA A 416 19.04 -20.11 -17.32
C ALA A 416 19.40 -18.63 -17.51
N LEU A 417 19.15 -17.84 -16.46
CA LEU A 417 19.44 -16.41 -16.38
C LEU A 417 20.49 -16.16 -15.27
N SER A 418 21.32 -15.14 -15.45
CA SER A 418 22.41 -14.79 -14.54
C SER A 418 21.93 -14.09 -13.27
N GLU A 419 20.72 -13.56 -13.30
CA GLU A 419 20.15 -12.72 -12.25
C GLU A 419 19.62 -13.58 -11.09
N SER A 420 19.57 -12.98 -9.90
CA SER A 420 18.99 -13.61 -8.71
C SER A 420 17.47 -13.76 -8.85
N SER A 421 16.88 -14.68 -8.07
CA SER A 421 15.42 -14.82 -8.01
C SER A 421 14.71 -13.51 -7.64
N THR A 422 15.24 -12.75 -6.67
CA THR A 422 14.70 -11.45 -6.27
C THR A 422 14.68 -10.45 -7.44
N THR A 423 15.77 -10.36 -8.20
CA THR A 423 15.89 -9.46 -9.36
C THR A 423 14.90 -9.84 -10.45
N LEU A 424 14.82 -11.13 -10.78
CA LEU A 424 13.90 -11.63 -11.80
C LEU A 424 12.45 -11.49 -11.38
N GLU A 425 12.12 -11.70 -10.11
CA GLU A 425 10.77 -11.53 -9.59
C GLU A 425 10.30 -10.07 -9.71
N LEU A 426 11.17 -9.10 -9.45
CA LEU A 426 10.88 -7.69 -9.68
C LEU A 426 10.75 -7.39 -11.18
N MET A 427 11.70 -7.86 -12.00
CA MET A 427 11.67 -7.66 -13.45
C MET A 427 10.37 -8.21 -14.07
N PHE A 428 9.93 -9.40 -13.67
CA PHE A 428 8.71 -10.00 -14.20
C PHE A 428 7.44 -9.28 -13.71
N GLN A 429 7.45 -8.64 -12.54
CA GLN A 429 6.33 -7.77 -12.12
C GLN A 429 6.17 -6.56 -13.05
N TYR A 430 7.25 -6.02 -13.62
CA TYR A 430 7.16 -4.95 -14.64
C TYR A 430 6.63 -5.44 -15.99
N ILE A 431 6.69 -6.76 -16.25
CA ILE A 431 6.26 -7.40 -17.51
C ILE A 431 4.78 -7.84 -17.45
N TYR A 432 4.27 -8.13 -16.26
CA TYR A 432 2.91 -8.64 -16.09
C TYR A 432 1.88 -7.53 -15.86
N PRO A 433 0.60 -7.75 -16.21
CA PRO A 433 -0.51 -6.85 -15.93
C PRO A 433 -0.85 -6.86 -14.43
N MET A 434 0.04 -6.31 -13.61
CA MET A 434 -0.12 -6.22 -12.17
C MET A 434 0.49 -4.92 -11.64
N PRO A 435 0.07 -4.44 -10.46
CA PRO A 435 0.65 -3.24 -9.86
C PRO A 435 2.18 -3.37 -9.75
N GLN A 436 2.88 -2.38 -10.28
CA GLN A 436 4.34 -2.37 -10.24
C GLN A 436 4.85 -2.04 -8.84
N PRO A 437 6.01 -2.59 -8.42
CA PRO A 437 6.62 -2.20 -7.16
C PRO A 437 7.11 -0.75 -7.23
N GLU A 438 6.98 0.00 -6.14
CA GLU A 438 7.51 1.36 -6.07
C GLU A 438 9.04 1.32 -5.96
N ALA A 439 9.74 1.45 -7.09
CA ALA A 439 11.21 1.42 -7.14
C ALA A 439 11.91 2.31 -6.07
N PRO A 440 11.42 3.53 -5.75
CA PRO A 440 12.04 4.37 -4.71
C PRO A 440 11.97 3.80 -3.29
N SER A 441 11.06 2.86 -3.02
CA SER A 441 10.93 2.19 -1.71
C SER A 441 11.85 0.97 -1.55
N LEU A 442 12.47 0.51 -2.64
CA LEU A 442 13.35 -0.65 -2.63
C LEU A 442 14.72 -0.29 -2.03
N PRO A 443 15.33 -1.19 -1.23
CA PRO A 443 16.68 -0.98 -0.75
C PRO A 443 17.68 -0.97 -1.91
N PHE A 444 18.75 -0.18 -1.80
CA PHE A 444 19.75 -0.01 -2.84
C PHE A 444 20.33 -1.35 -3.35
N GLU A 445 20.57 -2.29 -2.44
CA GLU A 445 21.08 -3.64 -2.76
C GLU A 445 20.16 -4.45 -3.68
N THR A 446 18.87 -4.10 -3.71
CA THR A 446 17.87 -4.69 -4.61
C THR A 446 17.72 -3.87 -5.89
N LEU A 447 17.76 -2.55 -5.78
CA LEU A 447 17.58 -1.64 -6.91
C LEU A 447 18.75 -1.67 -7.89
N ALA A 448 20.00 -1.75 -7.40
CA ALA A 448 21.18 -1.70 -8.27
C ALA A 448 21.28 -2.92 -9.23
N PRO A 449 21.11 -4.18 -8.76
CA PRO A 449 21.05 -5.33 -9.66
C PRO A 449 19.85 -5.29 -10.60
N LEU A 450 18.70 -4.76 -10.16
CA LEU A 450 17.53 -4.58 -11.02
C LEU A 450 17.84 -3.60 -12.16
N ALA A 451 18.47 -2.46 -11.85
CA ALA A 451 18.84 -1.44 -12.83
C ALA A 451 19.91 -1.91 -13.83
N GLU A 452 20.75 -2.89 -13.48
CA GLU A 452 21.71 -3.51 -14.40
C GLU A 452 21.04 -4.54 -15.34
N ALA A 453 19.95 -5.17 -14.88
CA ALA A 453 19.24 -6.22 -15.62
C ALA A 453 18.21 -5.69 -16.63
N VAL A 454 17.77 -4.42 -16.50
CA VAL A 454 16.79 -3.75 -17.38
C VAL A 454 17.47 -2.76 -18.31
#